data_AF-A4AE40-F1
#
_entry.id   AF-A4AE40-F1
#
_cell.length_a   1.000
_cell.length_b   1.000
_cell.length_c   1.000
_cell.angle_alpha   90.00
_cell.angle_beta   90.00
_cell.angle_gamma   90.00
#
_symmetry.space_group_name_H-M   'P 1'
#
loop_
_entity.id
_entity.type
_entity.pdbx_description
1 polymer ?
#
loop_
_entity_poly.entity_id
_entity_poly.type
_entity_poly.pdbx_seq_one_letter_code
_entity_poly.pdbx_strand_id
1 'polypeptide(L)'
;MAARDDILAERLNAEPAIFKGCSSSELGVIVGVSALVWLPVSLMLAGIAGAVTMGFGLAGIGVVATVLLTASLLQRLKRNRPDGYYQQRMVIWFDGHGIKRSPFVRRSGAWDIGRTVHASLPQRNR
;
A
#
# COMPACT_ATOMS: atom_id res chain seq x y z
N MET A 1 1.68 33.26 4.36
CA MET A 1 3.16 33.17 4.32
C MET A 1 3.57 31.84 4.95
N ALA A 2 3.24 30.72 4.28
CA ALA A 2 3.33 29.35 4.83
C ALA A 2 3.86 28.34 3.79
N ALA A 3 4.61 28.81 2.78
CA ALA A 3 4.98 27.99 1.62
C ALA A 3 6.44 27.48 1.66
N ARG A 4 7.18 27.76 2.73
CA ARG A 4 8.65 27.57 2.76
C ARG A 4 9.13 26.48 3.71
N ASP A 5 8.35 26.13 4.74
CA ASP A 5 8.72 25.11 5.73
C ASP A 5 8.27 23.69 5.31
N ASP A 6 7.25 23.58 4.45
CA ASP A 6 6.76 22.29 3.91
C ASP A 6 7.74 21.61 2.93
N ILE A 7 8.73 22.35 2.41
CA ILE A 7 9.63 21.84 1.37
C ILE A 7 10.72 20.91 1.94
N LEU A 8 11.07 21.02 3.23
CA LEU A 8 12.22 20.33 3.80
C LEU A 8 11.87 19.10 4.62
N ALA A 9 10.87 19.17 5.52
CA ALA A 9 10.57 18.08 6.43
C ALA A 9 9.83 16.92 5.73
N GLU A 10 8.83 17.24 4.92
CA GLU A 10 7.98 16.23 4.28
C GLU A 10 8.73 15.45 3.19
N ARG A 11 9.59 16.13 2.43
CA ARG A 11 10.42 15.50 1.39
C ARG A 11 11.57 14.66 1.94
N LEU A 12 11.94 14.83 3.21
CA LEU A 12 12.96 14.00 3.85
C LEU A 12 12.38 12.64 4.27
N ASN A 13 11.11 12.61 4.69
CA ASN A 13 10.42 11.38 5.12
C ASN A 13 9.76 10.63 3.97
N ALA A 14 9.38 11.33 2.90
CA ALA A 14 8.79 10.72 1.72
C ALA A 14 9.86 10.11 0.81
N GLU A 15 9.70 8.82 0.49
CA GLU A 15 10.56 8.13 -0.46
C GLU A 15 10.42 8.78 -1.85
N PRO A 16 11.52 9.21 -2.51
CA PRO A 16 11.43 9.92 -3.77
C PRO A 16 10.82 9.04 -4.86
N ALA A 17 9.94 9.63 -5.68
CA ALA A 17 9.36 8.92 -6.81
C ALA A 17 10.41 8.74 -7.93
N ILE A 18 10.73 7.49 -8.26
CA ILE A 18 11.81 7.15 -9.20
C ILE A 18 11.28 6.93 -10.61
N PHE A 19 10.11 6.28 -10.74
CA PHE A 19 9.59 5.89 -12.05
C PHE A 19 8.08 6.05 -12.09
N LYS A 20 7.58 6.85 -13.06
CA LYS A 20 6.15 7.09 -13.24
C LYS A 20 5.45 7.34 -11.89
N GLY A 21 5.94 8.25 -11.05
CA GLY A 21 5.29 8.57 -9.76
C GLY A 21 5.21 7.43 -8.73
N CYS A 22 5.88 6.30 -8.96
CA CYS A 22 6.04 5.21 -8.00
C CYS A 22 7.40 5.34 -7.27
N SER A 23 7.42 5.02 -5.98
CA SER A 23 8.66 4.95 -5.20
C SER A 23 9.46 3.68 -5.56
N SER A 24 10.73 3.63 -5.15
CA SER A 24 11.59 2.44 -5.28
C SER A 24 10.93 1.19 -4.70
N SER A 25 10.40 1.29 -3.48
CA SER A 25 9.82 0.15 -2.78
C SER A 25 8.57 -0.36 -3.48
N GLU A 26 7.72 0.55 -3.96
CA GLU A 26 6.50 0.20 -4.70
C GLU A 26 6.82 -0.50 -6.03
N LEU A 27 7.78 0.05 -6.78
CA LEU A 27 8.21 -0.55 -8.04
C LEU A 27 8.80 -1.93 -7.80
N GLY A 28 9.63 -2.09 -6.76
CA GLY A 28 10.20 -3.38 -6.37
C GLY A 28 9.13 -4.42 -6.08
N VAL A 29 8.07 -4.07 -5.36
CA VAL A 29 6.94 -4.98 -5.09
C VAL A 29 6.21 -5.36 -6.37
N ILE A 30 5.92 -4.40 -7.26
CA ILE A 30 5.22 -4.68 -8.53
C ILE A 30 6.05 -5.61 -9.41
N VAL A 31 7.35 -5.34 -9.54
CA VAL A 31 8.29 -6.19 -10.30
C VAL A 31 8.34 -7.59 -9.71
N GLY A 32 8.49 -7.70 -8.38
CA GLY A 32 8.55 -8.98 -7.68
C GLY A 32 7.29 -9.82 -7.88
N VAL A 33 6.11 -9.23 -7.70
CA VAL A 33 4.83 -9.92 -7.92
C VAL A 33 4.64 -10.27 -9.39
N SER A 34 5.00 -9.38 -10.32
CA SER A 34 4.87 -9.64 -11.75
C SER A 34 5.78 -10.80 -12.18
N ALA A 35 7.02 -10.84 -11.70
CA ALA A 35 7.96 -11.93 -11.98
C ALA A 35 7.49 -13.25 -11.39
N LEU A 36 6.97 -13.23 -10.15
CA LEU A 36 6.42 -14.42 -9.48
C LEU A 36 5.24 -15.03 -10.25
N VAL A 37 4.44 -14.23 -10.95
CA VAL A 37 3.33 -14.71 -11.77
C VAL A 37 3.79 -15.12 -13.16
N TRP A 38 4.54 -14.26 -13.86
CA TRP A 38 4.87 -14.48 -15.26
C TRP A 38 5.93 -15.55 -15.48
N LEU A 39 6.90 -15.72 -14.59
CA LEU A 39 7.92 -16.77 -14.73
C LEU A 39 7.34 -18.19 -14.73
N PRO A 40 6.53 -18.62 -13.73
CA PRO A 40 5.98 -19.97 -13.75
C PRO A 40 4.98 -20.16 -14.89
N VAL A 41 4.14 -19.15 -15.19
CA VAL A 41 3.17 -19.23 -16.27
C VAL A 41 3.87 -19.38 -17.62
N SER A 42 4.89 -18.56 -17.90
CA SER A 42 5.60 -18.61 -19.18
C SER A 42 6.46 -19.86 -19.33
N LEU A 43 7.09 -20.33 -18.25
CA LEU A 43 7.86 -21.58 -18.26
C LEU A 43 6.96 -22.80 -18.44
N MET A 44 5.79 -22.82 -17.81
CA MET A 44 4.83 -23.91 -17.99
C MET A 44 4.33 -23.98 -19.43
N LEU A 45 3.98 -22.83 -20.03
CA LEU A 45 3.58 -22.74 -21.43
C LEU A 45 4.71 -23.15 -22.39
N ALA A 46 5.93 -22.66 -22.13
CA ALA A 46 7.08 -22.96 -22.96
C ALA A 46 7.54 -24.43 -22.84
N GLY A 47 7.38 -25.03 -21.66
CA GLY A 47 7.61 -26.45 -21.42
C GLY A 47 6.67 -27.32 -22.24
N ILE A 48 5.38 -26.97 -22.30
CA ILE A 48 4.39 -27.66 -23.15
C ILE A 48 4.73 -27.51 -24.64
N ALA A 49 5.21 -26.33 -25.05
CA ALA A 49 5.57 -26.05 -26.43
C ALA A 49 6.97 -26.57 -26.84
N GLY A 50 7.76 -27.12 -25.92
CA GLY A 50 9.14 -27.57 -26.16
C GLY A 50 10.16 -26.44 -26.41
N ALA A 51 9.80 -25.18 -26.14
CA ALA A 51 10.58 -23.99 -26.47
C ALA A 51 10.95 -23.18 -25.20
N VAL A 52 11.60 -23.82 -24.23
CA VAL A 52 11.85 -23.27 -22.88
C VAL A 52 12.58 -21.92 -22.90
N THR A 53 13.52 -21.72 -23.82
CA THR A 53 14.25 -20.44 -23.98
C THR A 53 13.32 -19.28 -24.37
N MET A 54 12.29 -19.53 -25.19
CA MET A 54 11.27 -18.52 -25.51
C MET A 54 10.37 -18.19 -24.32
N GLY A 55 10.21 -19.11 -23.36
CA GLY A 55 9.45 -18.89 -22.13
C GLY A 55 10.02 -17.75 -21.28
N PHE A 56 11.34 -17.60 -21.21
CA PHE A 56 11.98 -16.48 -20.52
C PHE A 56 11.73 -15.14 -21.23
N GLY A 57 11.75 -15.14 -22.57
CA GLY A 57 11.41 -13.95 -23.36
C GLY A 57 9.97 -13.49 -23.13
N LEU A 58 9.03 -14.44 -23.13
CA LEU A 58 7.62 -14.19 -22.83
C LEU A 58 7.43 -13.71 -21.39
N ALA A 59 8.18 -14.26 -20.43
CA ALA A 59 8.19 -13.78 -19.05
C ALA A 59 8.63 -12.31 -18.97
N GLY A 60 9.75 -11.98 -19.60
CA GLY A 60 10.31 -10.63 -19.58
C GLY A 60 9.34 -9.59 -20.15
N ILE A 61 8.74 -9.89 -21.30
CA ILE A 61 7.73 -9.02 -21.92
C ILE A 61 6.51 -8.88 -20.99
N GLY A 62 6.01 -9.99 -20.44
CA GLY A 62 4.88 -9.99 -19.52
C GLY A 62 5.14 -9.15 -18.27
N VAL A 63 6.32 -9.29 -17.65
CA VAL A 63 6.74 -8.49 -16.50
C VAL A 63 6.79 -7.00 -16.85
N VAL A 64 7.47 -6.62 -17.93
CA VAL A 64 7.60 -5.22 -18.33
C VAL A 64 6.22 -4.61 -18.63
N ALA A 65 5.37 -5.30 -19.39
CA ALA A 65 4.04 -4.83 -19.70
C ALA A 65 3.19 -4.63 -18.43
N THR A 66 3.24 -5.59 -17.51
CA THR A 66 2.48 -5.54 -16.25
C THR A 66 2.96 -4.41 -15.36
N VAL A 67 4.28 -4.20 -15.27
CA VAL A 67 4.87 -3.08 -14.51
C VAL A 67 4.44 -1.75 -15.10
N LEU A 68 4.50 -1.57 -16.42
CA LEU A 68 4.10 -0.33 -17.07
C LEU A 68 2.61 -0.02 -16.87
N LEU A 69 1.74 -1.02 -16.97
CA LEU A 69 0.30 -0.86 -16.76
C LEU A 69 -0.01 -0.54 -15.29
N THR A 70 0.55 -1.31 -14.36
CA THR A 70 0.32 -1.16 -12.92
C THR A 70 0.86 0.18 -12.41
N ALA A 71 2.07 0.58 -12.83
CA ALA A 71 2.61 1.89 -12.49
C ALA A 71 1.71 3.01 -13.01
N SER A 72 1.22 2.90 -14.25
CA SER A 72 0.31 3.91 -14.83
C SER A 72 -1.05 3.96 -14.10
N LEU A 73 -1.55 2.82 -13.62
CA LEU A 73 -2.76 2.75 -12.81
C LEU A 73 -2.54 3.38 -11.43
N LEU A 74 -1.43 3.07 -10.77
CA LEU A 74 -1.07 3.65 -9.47
C LEU A 74 -0.87 5.16 -9.56
N GLN A 75 -0.28 5.68 -10.65
CA GLN A 75 -0.24 7.12 -10.89
C GLN A 75 -1.62 7.76 -10.88
N ARG A 76 -2.58 7.14 -11.59
CA ARG A 76 -3.94 7.66 -11.65
C ARG A 76 -4.63 7.57 -10.30
N LEU A 77 -4.42 6.47 -9.55
CA LEU A 77 -5.03 6.25 -8.25
C LEU A 77 -4.46 7.20 -7.18
N LYS A 78 -3.17 7.49 -7.24
CA LYS A 78 -2.46 8.44 -6.36
C LYS A 78 -2.79 9.90 -6.68
N ARG A 79 -3.29 10.20 -7.87
CA ARG A 79 -3.60 11.57 -8.31
C ARG A 79 -4.65 12.19 -7.40
N ASN A 80 -4.35 13.37 -6.84
CA ASN A 80 -5.20 14.12 -5.90
C ASN A 80 -5.44 13.44 -4.54
N ARG A 81 -4.58 12.51 -4.11
CA ARG A 81 -4.66 11.87 -2.79
C ARG A 81 -3.43 12.24 -1.96
N PRO A 82 -3.56 12.41 -0.64
CA PRO A 82 -2.42 12.67 0.23
C PRO A 82 -1.49 11.44 0.28
N ASP A 83 -0.22 11.68 0.58
CA ASP A 83 0.79 10.63 0.67
C ASP A 83 0.40 9.59 1.73
N GLY A 84 0.75 8.31 1.48
CA GLY A 84 0.41 7.20 2.38
C GLY A 84 -1.07 6.75 2.38
N TYR A 85 -1.99 7.48 1.75
CA TYR A 85 -3.43 7.14 1.71
C TYR A 85 -3.69 5.71 1.21
N TYR A 86 -3.02 5.30 0.13
CA TYR A 86 -3.23 3.99 -0.46
C TYR A 86 -2.68 2.86 0.43
N GLN A 87 -1.55 3.08 1.12
CA GLN A 87 -0.96 2.12 2.06
C GLN A 87 -1.91 1.87 3.24
N GLN A 88 -2.43 2.95 3.83
CA GLN A 88 -3.40 2.87 4.92
C GLN A 88 -4.67 2.16 4.47
N ARG A 89 -5.19 2.48 3.28
CA ARG A 89 -6.39 1.83 2.73
C ARG A 89 -6.18 0.34 2.51
N MET A 90 -5.03 -0.08 1.99
CA MET A 90 -4.69 -1.49 1.82
C MET A 90 -4.60 -2.22 3.16
N VAL A 91 -3.96 -1.64 4.18
CA VAL A 91 -3.87 -2.23 5.52
C VAL A 91 -5.25 -2.45 6.14
N ILE A 92 -6.14 -1.46 6.03
CA ILE A 92 -7.53 -1.57 6.51
C ILE A 92 -8.30 -2.64 5.73
N TRP A 93 -8.07 -2.75 4.42
CA TRP A 93 -8.69 -3.77 3.58
C TRP A 93 -8.22 -5.18 3.95
N PHE A 94 -6.92 -5.38 4.15
CA PHE A 94 -6.35 -6.65 4.62
C PHE A 94 -6.85 -7.06 6.00
N ASP A 95 -7.04 -6.09 6.90
CA ASP A 95 -7.62 -6.32 8.22
C ASP A 95 -9.10 -6.72 8.13
N GLY A 96 -9.86 -6.12 7.22
CA GLY A 96 -11.23 -6.54 6.92
C GLY A 96 -11.34 -7.96 6.39
N HIS A 97 -10.31 -8.45 5.69
CA HIS A 97 -10.25 -9.82 5.16
C HIS A 97 -9.56 -10.81 6.12
N GLY A 98 -9.15 -10.36 7.32
CA GLY A 98 -8.49 -11.21 8.31
C GLY A 98 -7.05 -11.62 7.96
N ILE A 99 -6.46 -11.07 6.89
CA ILE A 99 -5.12 -11.44 6.41
C ILE A 99 -4.03 -10.84 7.31
N LYS A 100 -4.23 -9.60 7.78
CA LYS A 100 -3.27 -8.89 8.63
C LYS A 100 -3.99 -7.94 9.57
N ARG A 101 -3.65 -7.97 10.87
CA ARG A 101 -4.20 -7.00 11.82
C ARG A 101 -3.73 -5.57 11.51
N SER A 102 -4.69 -4.66 11.43
CA SER A 102 -4.45 -3.23 11.27
C SER A 102 -3.95 -2.64 12.59
N PRO A 103 -2.88 -1.81 12.60
CA PRO A 103 -2.47 -1.07 13.79
C PRO A 103 -3.45 0.06 14.15
N PHE A 104 -4.38 0.40 13.24
CA PHE A 104 -5.36 1.47 13.46
C PHE A 104 -6.55 1.00 14.30
N VAL A 105 -7.05 1.89 15.16
CA VAL A 105 -8.27 1.67 15.93
C VAL A 105 -9.46 1.66 14.97
N ARG A 106 -10.04 0.47 14.73
CA ARG A 106 -11.23 0.30 13.87
C ARG A 106 -12.53 0.12 14.64
N ARG A 107 -12.48 -0.01 15.97
CA ARG A 107 -13.65 -0.12 16.82
C ARG A 107 -14.28 1.25 17.06
N SER A 108 -15.60 1.32 16.93
CA SER A 108 -16.39 2.44 17.47
C SER A 108 -16.82 2.10 18.89
N GLY A 109 -16.82 3.09 19.77
CA GLY A 109 -17.22 2.96 21.16
C GLY A 109 -17.25 4.32 21.84
N ALA A 110 -18.03 4.43 22.91
CA ALA A 110 -17.99 5.61 23.76
C ALA A 110 -16.62 5.67 24.45
N TRP A 111 -15.98 6.82 24.40
CA TRP A 111 -14.78 7.09 25.18
C TRP A 111 -15.23 7.32 26.61
N ASP A 112 -15.04 6.32 27.47
CA ASP A 112 -15.19 6.49 28.90
C ASP A 112 -13.90 7.12 29.46
N ILE A 113 -14.05 8.03 30.43
CA ILE A 113 -12.95 8.72 31.11
C ILE A 113 -12.24 7.77 32.10
N GLY A 114 -12.68 6.50 32.16
CA GLY A 114 -12.11 5.47 33.04
C GLY A 114 -12.37 5.74 34.51
N ARG A 115 -13.39 6.56 34.82
CA ARG A 115 -13.76 6.86 36.21
C ARG A 115 -14.64 5.73 36.74
N THR A 116 -14.01 4.68 37.25
CA THR A 116 -14.67 3.59 38.00
C THR A 116 -14.94 3.95 39.46
N VAL A 117 -14.58 5.16 39.90
CA VAL A 117 -14.83 5.62 41.27
C VAL A 117 -16.24 6.18 41.34
N HIS A 118 -17.08 5.59 42.20
CA HIS A 118 -18.32 6.20 42.67
C HIS A 118 -18.00 7.58 43.27
N ALA A 119 -18.11 8.62 42.45
CA ALA A 119 -18.07 9.98 42.94
C ALA A 119 -19.30 10.17 43.85
N SER A 120 -19.09 10.18 45.16
CA SER A 120 -20.09 10.65 46.11
C SER A 120 -20.45 12.08 45.68
N LEU A 121 -21.68 12.26 45.18
CA LEU A 121 -22.20 13.57 44.79
C LEU A 121 -21.97 14.57 45.93
N PRO A 122 -21.49 15.79 45.67
CA PRO A 122 -21.32 16.79 46.72
C PRO A 122 -22.68 17.09 47.35
N GLN A 123 -22.74 17.15 48.68
CA GLN A 123 -23.96 17.43 49.46
C GLN A 123 -24.59 18.81 49.23
N ARG A 124 -24.10 19.59 48.26
CA ARG A 124 -24.66 20.89 47.87
C ARG A 124 -25.83 20.76 46.90
N ASN A 125 -26.72 19.80 47.16
CA ASN A 125 -28.02 19.57 46.49
C ASN A 125 -28.84 18.55 47.32
N ARG A 126 -28.83 18.68 48.66
CA ARG A 126 -29.85 18.11 49.53
C ARG A 126 -30.68 19.24 50.11
#